data_AF-A0A256BFZ5-F1
#
_entry.id   AF-A0A256BFZ5-F1
#
_cell.length_a   1.000
_cell.length_b   1.000
_cell.length_c   1.000
_cell.angle_alpha   90.00
_cell.angle_beta   90.00
_cell.angle_gamma   90.00
#
_symmetry.space_group_name_H-M   'P 1'
#
loop_
_entity.id
_entity.type
_entity.pdbx_description
1 polymer ?
#
loop_
_entity_poly.entity_id
_entity_poly.type
_entity_poly.pdbx_seq_one_letter_code
_entity_poly.pdbx_strand_id
1 'polypeptide(L)'
;METRELDNLGEARANISAIDQDDQAEIIRVLREWKDIQAIANLLMYPDLISENERIDYVLAGLRETNFTYLVLASVVGLGQLNIEALPAQLITQLIDQLIAVTKGDSEVVAERASVFLAERLWHFGDTYTTQIIGLLDHPSKVVRHNTLVALIPLVGLENIRRIIENAVQQGLLSVTGQLAAEQKLSEIAGFSKDNTIDSSQFDVDLLSAPLLAYIPNLDEMSP
;
A
#
# COMPACT_ATOMS: atom_id res chain seq x y z
N MET A 1 18.86 -15.96 3.98
CA MET A 1 17.44 -16.17 4.34
C MET A 1 16.76 -16.94 3.21
N GLU A 2 16.72 -18.27 3.29
CA GLU A 2 16.11 -19.15 2.25
C GLU A 2 14.73 -19.71 2.66
N THR A 3 14.22 -19.26 3.80
CA THR A 3 12.95 -19.73 4.36
C THR A 3 11.78 -19.39 3.44
N ARG A 4 10.87 -20.35 3.26
CA ARG A 4 9.66 -20.21 2.42
C ARG A 4 8.41 -19.79 3.21
N GLU A 5 8.36 -20.16 4.49
CA GLU A 5 7.26 -19.83 5.39
C GLU A 5 7.49 -18.49 6.08
N LEU A 6 6.49 -17.61 6.05
CA LEU A 6 6.57 -16.26 6.64
C LEU A 6 6.78 -16.26 8.16
N ASP A 7 6.18 -17.22 8.88
CA ASP A 7 6.34 -17.33 10.34
C ASP A 7 7.81 -17.61 10.69
N ASN A 8 8.41 -18.59 10.02
CA ASN A 8 9.83 -18.91 10.17
C ASN A 8 10.74 -17.75 9.68
N LEU A 9 10.26 -16.92 8.75
CA LEU A 9 10.99 -15.76 8.26
C LEU A 9 11.10 -14.67 9.34
N GLY A 10 10.01 -14.43 10.08
CA GLY A 10 10.01 -13.52 11.23
C GLY A 10 10.95 -13.97 12.34
N GLU A 11 10.94 -15.27 12.66
CA GLU A 11 11.89 -15.85 13.62
C GLU A 11 13.35 -15.74 13.15
N ALA A 12 13.60 -16.05 11.87
CA ALA A 12 14.93 -15.91 11.28
C ALA A 12 15.44 -14.46 11.37
N ARG A 13 14.58 -13.47 11.07
CA ARG A 13 14.91 -12.05 11.23
C ARG A 13 15.24 -11.71 12.67
N ALA A 14 14.43 -12.17 13.64
CA ALA A 14 14.60 -11.88 15.06
C ALA A 14 15.93 -12.41 15.63
N ASN A 15 16.45 -13.50 15.05
CA ASN A 15 17.73 -14.08 15.45
C ASN A 15 18.96 -13.34 14.88
N ILE A 16 18.76 -12.44 13.90
CA ILE A 16 19.84 -11.61 13.35
C ILE A 16 20.01 -10.37 14.24
N SER A 17 21.00 -10.45 15.14
CA SER A 17 21.30 -9.39 16.10
C SER A 17 22.18 -8.27 15.54
N ALA A 18 23.07 -8.60 14.60
CA ALA A 18 23.91 -7.65 13.86
C ALA A 18 24.19 -8.21 12.46
N ILE A 19 24.40 -7.31 11.51
CA ILE A 19 24.88 -7.66 10.17
C ILE A 19 26.30 -7.15 10.04
N ASP A 20 27.24 -8.04 9.77
CA ASP A 20 28.63 -7.67 9.53
C ASP A 20 28.90 -7.33 8.06
N GLN A 21 30.16 -7.05 7.72
CA GLN A 21 30.54 -6.64 6.36
C GLN A 21 30.42 -7.79 5.34
N ASP A 22 30.65 -9.03 5.76
CA ASP A 22 30.58 -10.19 4.88
C ASP A 22 29.11 -10.51 4.58
N ASP A 23 28.24 -10.43 5.59
CA ASP A 23 26.79 -10.54 5.42
C ASP A 23 26.24 -9.44 4.50
N GLN A 24 26.66 -8.18 4.68
CA GLN A 24 26.26 -7.09 3.80
C GLN A 24 26.70 -7.34 2.35
N ALA A 25 27.94 -7.80 2.14
CA ALA A 25 28.43 -8.12 0.81
C ALA A 25 27.59 -9.23 0.14
N GLU A 26 27.19 -10.24 0.92
CA GLU A 26 26.35 -11.34 0.45
C GLU A 26 24.92 -10.90 0.14
N ILE A 27 24.29 -10.07 0.99
CA ILE A 27 22.97 -9.47 0.74
C ILE A 27 22.98 -8.71 -0.58
N ILE A 28 23.98 -7.85 -0.78
CA ILE A 28 24.11 -7.06 -1.99
C ILE A 28 24.39 -7.96 -3.20
N ARG A 29 25.16 -9.04 -3.05
CA ARG A 29 25.36 -10.02 -4.13
C ARG A 29 24.02 -10.65 -4.55
N VAL A 30 23.22 -11.13 -3.60
CA VAL A 30 21.90 -11.73 -3.85
C VAL A 30 20.98 -10.73 -4.58
N LEU A 31 20.90 -9.50 -4.10
CA LEU A 31 20.08 -8.44 -4.70
C LEU A 31 20.59 -7.97 -6.07
N ARG A 32 21.90 -8.03 -6.35
CA ARG A 32 22.42 -7.69 -7.69
C ARG A 32 22.18 -8.80 -8.70
N GLU A 33 22.27 -10.05 -8.28
CA GLU A 33 22.06 -11.18 -9.18
C GLU A 33 20.60 -11.35 -9.58
N TRP A 34 19.67 -11.00 -8.69
CA TRP A 34 18.21 -11.04 -8.91
C TRP A 34 17.69 -12.40 -9.44
N LYS A 35 18.30 -13.51 -9.00
CA LYS A 35 17.97 -14.88 -9.45
C LYS A 35 17.17 -15.70 -8.44
N ASP A 36 17.50 -15.60 -7.16
CA ASP A 36 16.82 -16.35 -6.10
C ASP A 36 15.60 -15.56 -5.61
N ILE A 37 14.44 -15.84 -6.21
CA ILE A 37 13.19 -15.13 -5.95
C ILE A 37 12.81 -15.17 -4.47
N GLN A 38 13.03 -16.30 -3.78
CA GLN A 38 12.70 -16.42 -2.37
C GLN A 38 13.65 -15.56 -1.52
N ALA A 39 14.96 -15.64 -1.77
CA ALA A 39 15.93 -14.84 -1.01
C ALA A 39 15.72 -13.34 -1.23
N ILE A 40 15.44 -12.92 -2.47
CA ILE A 40 15.13 -11.52 -2.80
C ILE A 40 13.84 -11.08 -2.11
N ALA A 41 12.77 -11.85 -2.19
CA ALA A 41 11.51 -11.54 -1.52
C ALA A 41 11.71 -11.38 -0.01
N ASN A 42 12.45 -12.29 0.59
CA ASN A 42 12.79 -12.27 2.01
C ASN A 42 13.52 -10.97 2.39
N LEU A 43 14.48 -10.51 1.58
CA LEU A 43 15.19 -9.25 1.80
C LEU A 43 14.30 -8.02 1.55
N LEU A 44 13.42 -8.07 0.55
CA LEU A 44 12.47 -6.99 0.26
C LEU A 44 11.39 -6.86 1.34
N MET A 45 10.99 -7.96 1.99
CA MET A 45 10.09 -7.94 3.15
C MET A 45 10.77 -7.39 4.41
N TYR A 46 12.09 -7.47 4.52
CA TYR A 46 12.88 -6.95 5.65
C TYR A 46 13.98 -6.01 5.14
N PRO A 47 13.60 -4.84 4.58
CA PRO A 47 14.55 -3.95 3.91
C PRO A 47 15.50 -3.23 4.88
N ASP A 48 15.30 -3.39 6.19
CA ASP A 48 16.22 -2.93 7.23
C ASP A 48 17.53 -3.73 7.27
N LEU A 49 17.54 -4.94 6.69
CA LEU A 49 18.74 -5.74 6.49
C LEU A 49 19.62 -5.19 5.34
N ILE A 50 19.01 -4.45 4.41
CA ILE A 50 19.68 -3.87 3.25
C ILE A 50 20.31 -2.54 3.66
N SER A 51 21.51 -2.25 3.14
CA SER A 51 22.19 -0.98 3.38
C SER A 51 21.27 0.21 3.08
N GLU A 52 21.27 1.22 3.95
CA GLU A 52 20.36 2.37 3.86
C GLU A 52 20.46 3.12 2.52
N ASN A 53 21.66 3.14 1.94
CA ASN A 53 21.95 3.82 0.67
C ASN A 53 21.40 3.06 -0.55
N GLU A 54 21.14 1.75 -0.45
CA GLU A 54 20.73 0.91 -1.59
C GLU A 54 19.28 0.40 -1.46
N ARG A 55 18.74 0.33 -0.23
CA ARG A 55 17.43 -0.31 0.03
C ARG A 55 16.27 0.26 -0.79
N ILE A 56 16.22 1.57 -1.00
CA ILE A 56 15.11 2.20 -1.76
C ILE A 56 15.16 1.81 -3.23
N ASP A 57 16.35 1.70 -3.82
CA ASP A 57 16.50 1.32 -5.21
C ASP A 57 16.03 -0.12 -5.45
N TYR A 58 16.31 -1.03 -4.51
CA TYR A 58 15.83 -2.41 -4.58
C TYR A 58 14.33 -2.54 -4.33
N VAL A 59 13.76 -1.76 -3.40
CA VAL A 59 12.30 -1.72 -3.20
C VAL A 59 11.61 -1.18 -4.45
N LEU A 60 12.14 -0.13 -5.08
CA LEU A 60 11.61 0.38 -6.35
C LEU A 60 11.74 -0.64 -7.49
N ALA A 61 12.85 -1.39 -7.54
CA ALA A 61 13.03 -2.47 -8.52
C ALA A 61 11.97 -3.57 -8.33
N GLY A 62 11.72 -4.00 -7.09
CA GLY A 62 10.70 -5.01 -6.80
C GLY A 62 9.27 -4.53 -7.03
N LEU A 63 8.95 -3.26 -6.75
CA LEU A 63 7.65 -2.66 -7.12
C LEU A 63 7.41 -2.62 -8.63
N ARG A 64 8.48 -2.53 -9.43
CA ARG A 64 8.44 -2.50 -10.90
C ARG A 64 8.54 -3.89 -11.53
N GLU A 65 8.62 -4.95 -10.74
CA GLU A 65 8.74 -6.31 -11.24
C GLU A 65 7.47 -6.71 -12.01
N THR A 66 7.66 -7.36 -13.16
CA THR A 66 6.56 -7.80 -14.03
C THR A 66 6.45 -9.32 -14.15
N ASN A 67 7.54 -10.04 -13.83
CA ASN A 67 7.60 -11.48 -14.03
C ASN A 67 7.24 -12.26 -12.76
N PHE A 68 7.49 -11.65 -11.59
CA PHE A 68 7.32 -12.29 -10.29
C PHE A 68 6.49 -11.41 -9.37
N THR A 69 5.17 -11.59 -9.41
CA THR A 69 4.20 -10.86 -8.57
C THR A 69 4.53 -10.93 -7.08
N TYR A 70 5.14 -12.02 -6.62
CA TYR A 70 5.57 -12.15 -5.23
C TYR A 70 6.65 -11.14 -4.81
N LEU A 71 7.54 -10.72 -5.73
CA LEU A 71 8.51 -9.67 -5.45
C LEU A 71 7.84 -8.30 -5.31
N VAL A 72 6.76 -8.06 -6.06
CA VAL A 72 5.92 -6.86 -5.91
C VAL A 72 5.28 -6.87 -4.52
N LEU A 73 4.66 -7.98 -4.12
CA LEU A 73 4.08 -8.15 -2.78
C LEU A 73 5.14 -7.89 -1.69
N ALA A 74 6.29 -8.54 -1.78
CA ALA A 74 7.38 -8.40 -0.82
C ALA A 74 7.83 -6.94 -0.67
N SER A 75 7.95 -6.22 -1.78
CA SER A 75 8.32 -4.80 -1.80
C SER A 75 7.27 -3.92 -1.13
N VAL A 76 5.98 -4.18 -1.40
CA VAL A 76 4.88 -3.46 -0.74
C VAL A 76 4.88 -3.72 0.77
N VAL A 77 5.12 -4.96 1.19
CA VAL A 77 5.19 -5.34 2.61
C VAL A 77 6.36 -4.63 3.30
N GLY A 78 7.56 -4.70 2.74
CA GLY A 78 8.74 -4.09 3.33
C GLY A 78 8.69 -2.56 3.36
N LEU A 79 8.03 -1.93 2.40
CA LEU A 79 7.87 -0.47 2.36
C LEU A 79 7.18 0.07 3.63
N GLY A 80 6.27 -0.70 4.24
CA GLY A 80 5.64 -0.34 5.51
C GLY A 80 6.61 -0.23 6.70
N GLN A 81 7.83 -0.77 6.58
CA GLN A 81 8.87 -0.71 7.62
C GLN A 81 9.83 0.46 7.43
N LEU A 82 9.73 1.18 6.32
CA LEU A 82 10.65 2.27 5.97
C LEU A 82 10.10 3.63 6.42
N ASN A 83 11.01 4.50 6.87
CA ASN A 83 10.72 5.92 7.12
C ASN A 83 10.75 6.68 5.79
N ILE A 84 9.72 6.47 4.98
CA ILE A 84 9.55 7.07 3.65
C ILE A 84 9.47 8.60 3.72
N GLU A 85 9.01 9.16 4.84
CA GLU A 85 8.82 10.59 5.05
C GLU A 85 10.15 11.35 5.13
N ALA A 86 11.24 10.65 5.44
CA ALA A 86 12.59 11.21 5.47
C ALA A 86 13.30 11.18 4.09
N LEU A 87 12.67 10.60 3.06
CA LEU A 87 13.29 10.49 1.74
C LEU A 87 13.21 11.80 0.95
N PRO A 88 14.08 12.00 -0.05
CA PRO A 88 13.94 13.07 -1.03
C PRO A 88 12.57 13.02 -1.72
N ALA A 89 11.95 14.19 -1.92
CA ALA A 89 10.61 14.31 -2.53
C ALA A 89 10.48 13.58 -3.88
N GLN A 90 11.54 13.57 -4.70
CA GLN A 90 11.54 12.85 -5.98
C GLN A 90 11.41 11.33 -5.81
N LEU A 91 12.01 10.75 -4.77
CA LEU A 91 11.89 9.32 -4.47
C LEU A 91 10.52 9.00 -3.88
N ILE A 92 9.99 9.89 -3.02
CA ILE A 92 8.62 9.78 -2.51
C ILE A 92 7.63 9.73 -3.68
N THR A 93 7.71 10.68 -4.63
CA THR A 93 6.85 10.67 -5.80
C THR A 93 6.95 9.37 -6.59
N GLN A 94 8.16 8.88 -6.84
CA GLN A 94 8.34 7.60 -7.55
C GLN A 94 7.71 6.42 -6.79
N LEU A 95 7.89 6.33 -5.48
CA LEU A 95 7.32 5.26 -4.66
C LEU A 95 5.80 5.28 -4.68
N ILE A 96 5.21 6.46 -4.48
CA ILE A 96 3.74 6.61 -4.47
C ILE A 96 3.16 6.32 -5.86
N ASP A 97 3.76 6.84 -6.93
CA ASP A 97 3.29 6.57 -8.29
C ASP A 97 3.32 5.06 -8.61
N GLN A 98 4.38 4.36 -8.20
CA GLN A 98 4.48 2.90 -8.39
C GLN A 98 3.48 2.15 -7.51
N LEU A 99 3.28 2.54 -6.25
CA LEU A 99 2.27 1.93 -5.39
C LEU A 99 0.86 2.10 -5.94
N ILE A 100 0.53 3.28 -6.47
CA ILE A 100 -0.76 3.53 -7.10
C ILE A 100 -0.92 2.65 -8.35
N ALA A 101 0.13 2.49 -9.16
CA ALA A 101 0.11 1.60 -10.32
C ALA A 101 -0.10 0.13 -9.89
N VAL A 102 0.59 -0.34 -8.86
CA VAL A 102 0.43 -1.67 -8.27
C VAL A 102 -1.00 -1.87 -7.73
N THR A 103 -1.55 -0.87 -7.04
CA THR A 103 -2.92 -0.91 -6.49
C THR A 103 -4.00 -0.94 -7.59
N LYS A 104 -3.69 -0.46 -8.80
CA LYS A 104 -4.58 -0.54 -9.96
C LYS A 104 -4.55 -1.89 -10.66
N GLY A 105 -3.55 -2.73 -10.39
CA GLY A 105 -3.37 -4.03 -11.05
C GLY A 105 -4.40 -5.07 -10.62
N ASP A 106 -4.49 -6.16 -11.40
CA ASP A 106 -5.51 -7.21 -11.21
C ASP A 106 -5.17 -8.23 -10.10
N SER A 107 -3.99 -8.16 -9.50
CA SER A 107 -3.60 -9.07 -8.41
C SER A 107 -4.25 -8.62 -7.10
N GLU A 108 -5.36 -9.26 -6.75
CA GLU A 108 -6.19 -8.89 -5.60
C GLU A 108 -5.36 -8.72 -4.31
N VAL A 109 -4.55 -9.72 -3.94
CA VAL A 109 -3.73 -9.67 -2.72
C VAL A 109 -2.71 -8.53 -2.73
N VAL A 110 -2.02 -8.31 -3.87
CA VAL A 110 -1.00 -7.25 -3.97
C VAL A 110 -1.65 -5.88 -3.93
N ALA A 111 -2.74 -5.69 -4.67
CA ALA A 111 -3.49 -4.44 -4.69
C ALA A 111 -4.08 -4.12 -3.32
N GLU A 112 -4.65 -5.11 -2.63
CA GLU A 112 -5.15 -4.97 -1.27
C GLU A 112 -4.04 -4.56 -0.31
N ARG A 113 -2.88 -5.23 -0.36
CA ARG A 113 -1.75 -4.89 0.51
C ARG A 113 -1.20 -3.49 0.22
N ALA A 114 -1.12 -3.09 -1.04
CA ALA A 114 -0.69 -1.75 -1.43
C ALA A 114 -1.67 -0.66 -0.97
N SER A 115 -2.98 -0.95 -1.02
CA SER A 115 -4.01 -0.03 -0.55
C SER A 115 -3.94 0.25 0.96
N VAL A 116 -3.48 -0.71 1.78
CA VAL A 116 -3.24 -0.50 3.22
C VAL A 116 -2.20 0.60 3.43
N PHE A 117 -1.09 0.54 2.70
CA PHE A 117 -0.05 1.55 2.80
C PHE A 117 -0.57 2.95 2.41
N LEU A 118 -1.33 3.04 1.32
CA LEU A 118 -1.91 4.31 0.88
C LEU A 118 -2.87 4.89 1.95
N ALA A 119 -3.69 4.04 2.57
CA ALA A 119 -4.59 4.46 3.64
C ALA A 119 -3.86 5.00 4.88
N GLU A 120 -2.76 4.35 5.27
CA GLU A 120 -2.03 4.71 6.49
C GLU A 120 -1.12 5.93 6.32
N ARG A 121 -0.54 6.12 5.13
CA ARG A 121 0.61 7.01 4.94
C ARG A 121 0.38 8.17 4.00
N LEU A 122 -0.56 8.06 3.05
CA LEU A 122 -0.65 9.03 1.94
C LEU A 122 -0.91 10.47 2.42
N TRP A 123 -1.63 10.62 3.53
CA TRP A 123 -1.94 11.92 4.13
C TRP A 123 -0.70 12.73 4.56
N HIS A 124 0.45 12.08 4.81
CA HIS A 124 1.71 12.77 5.09
C HIS A 124 2.25 13.56 3.89
N PHE A 125 1.78 13.27 2.67
CA PHE A 125 2.26 13.89 1.43
C PHE A 125 1.29 14.92 0.83
N GLY A 126 0.20 15.22 1.54
CA GLY A 126 -0.81 16.18 1.10
C GLY A 126 -1.74 15.68 -0.01
N ASP A 127 -2.56 16.58 -0.53
CA ASP A 127 -3.66 16.30 -1.46
C ASP A 127 -3.22 16.09 -2.92
N THR A 128 -1.91 16.16 -3.21
CA THR A 128 -1.32 15.98 -4.55
C THR A 128 -1.80 14.69 -5.25
N TYR A 129 -2.07 13.64 -4.48
CA TYR A 129 -2.42 12.32 -5.00
C TYR A 129 -3.92 12.04 -5.05
N THR A 130 -4.77 12.95 -4.54
CA THR A 130 -6.24 12.74 -4.45
C THR A 130 -6.85 12.33 -5.79
N THR A 131 -6.53 13.05 -6.87
CA THR A 131 -7.03 12.74 -8.23
C THR A 131 -6.51 11.40 -8.76
N GLN A 132 -5.33 10.96 -8.33
CA GLN A 132 -4.73 9.71 -8.83
C GLN A 132 -5.33 8.47 -8.18
N ILE A 133 -5.72 8.59 -6.90
CA ILE A 133 -6.27 7.48 -6.10
C ILE A 133 -7.79 7.41 -6.15
N ILE A 134 -8.50 8.49 -6.51
CA ILE A 134 -9.98 8.49 -6.51
C ILE A 134 -10.57 7.42 -7.43
N GLY A 135 -9.91 7.12 -8.55
CA GLY A 135 -10.31 6.05 -9.45
C GLY A 135 -10.20 4.64 -8.85
N LEU A 136 -9.46 4.46 -7.75
CA LEU A 136 -9.40 3.18 -7.04
C LEU A 136 -10.74 2.82 -6.36
N LEU A 137 -11.67 3.77 -6.24
CA LEU A 137 -13.05 3.48 -5.83
C LEU A 137 -13.81 2.63 -6.86
N ASP A 138 -13.31 2.47 -8.09
CA ASP A 138 -13.84 1.51 -9.08
C ASP A 138 -13.19 0.12 -8.99
N HIS A 139 -12.16 -0.06 -8.16
CA HIS A 139 -11.40 -1.30 -8.10
C HIS A 139 -12.31 -2.50 -7.74
N PRO A 140 -12.16 -3.70 -8.34
CA PRO A 140 -13.03 -4.85 -8.08
C PRO A 140 -12.99 -5.34 -6.62
N SER A 141 -11.83 -5.29 -5.96
CA SER A 141 -11.70 -5.62 -4.52
C SER A 141 -12.40 -4.59 -3.63
N LYS A 142 -13.24 -5.08 -2.72
CA LYS A 142 -13.90 -4.27 -1.68
C LYS A 142 -12.90 -3.67 -0.69
N VAL A 143 -11.80 -4.37 -0.43
CA VAL A 143 -10.75 -3.93 0.49
C VAL A 143 -10.03 -2.71 -0.09
N VAL A 144 -9.67 -2.75 -1.38
CA VAL A 144 -9.07 -1.58 -2.06
C VAL A 144 -10.00 -0.38 -2.03
N ARG A 145 -11.29 -0.57 -2.34
CA ARG A 145 -12.28 0.54 -2.29
C ARG A 145 -12.41 1.14 -0.88
N HIS A 146 -12.47 0.29 0.14
CA HIS A 146 -12.50 0.72 1.54
C HIS A 146 -11.26 1.52 1.90
N ASN A 147 -10.08 0.96 1.67
CA ASN A 147 -8.81 1.59 2.01
C ASN A 147 -8.59 2.90 1.23
N THR A 148 -9.13 3.00 0.02
CA THR A 148 -9.16 4.25 -0.75
C THR A 148 -10.00 5.32 -0.05
N LEU A 149 -11.18 4.99 0.50
CA LEU A 149 -11.95 5.95 1.30
C LEU A 149 -11.21 6.37 2.56
N VAL A 150 -10.61 5.42 3.27
CA VAL A 150 -9.77 5.69 4.45
C VAL A 150 -8.63 6.64 4.09
N ALA A 151 -7.99 6.47 2.93
CA ALA A 151 -6.95 7.38 2.45
C ALA A 151 -7.48 8.78 2.09
N LEU A 152 -8.65 8.86 1.46
CA LEU A 152 -9.22 10.11 0.97
C LEU A 152 -9.74 11.01 2.09
N ILE A 153 -10.35 10.46 3.13
CA ILE A 153 -10.99 11.24 4.21
C ILE A 153 -10.00 12.20 4.89
N PRO A 154 -8.79 11.80 5.32
CA PRO A 154 -7.80 12.72 5.88
C PRO A 154 -7.29 13.75 4.87
N LEU A 155 -7.27 13.42 3.57
CA LEU A 155 -6.77 14.32 2.51
C LEU A 155 -7.74 15.46 2.19
N VAL A 156 -9.04 15.17 2.11
CA VAL A 156 -10.04 16.15 1.65
C VAL A 156 -11.01 16.59 2.75
N GLY A 157 -11.07 15.85 3.86
CA GLY A 157 -12.05 16.03 4.91
C GLY A 157 -13.42 15.44 4.56
N LEU A 158 -14.13 14.98 5.58
CA LEU A 158 -15.43 14.32 5.42
C LEU A 158 -16.49 15.25 4.79
N GLU A 159 -16.46 16.54 5.09
CA GLU A 159 -17.38 17.54 4.53
C GLU A 159 -17.24 17.71 3.00
N ASN A 160 -16.06 17.38 2.44
CA ASN A 160 -15.78 17.54 1.01
C ASN A 160 -15.82 16.24 0.22
N ILE A 161 -15.82 15.07 0.87
CA ILE A 161 -15.60 13.78 0.20
C ILE A 161 -16.62 13.53 -0.91
N ARG A 162 -17.92 13.81 -0.66
CA ARG A 162 -18.98 13.62 -1.66
C ARG A 162 -18.80 14.53 -2.86
N ARG A 163 -18.51 15.82 -2.63
CA ARG A 163 -18.24 16.79 -3.70
C ARG A 163 -17.05 16.37 -4.55
N ILE A 164 -15.99 15.86 -3.92
CA ILE A 164 -14.79 15.37 -4.62
C ILE A 164 -15.12 14.14 -5.49
N ILE A 165 -15.90 13.19 -4.96
CA ILE A 165 -16.39 12.01 -5.70
C ILE A 165 -17.28 12.43 -6.88
N GLU A 166 -18.25 13.32 -6.67
CA GLU A 166 -19.14 13.83 -7.72
C GLU A 166 -18.35 14.52 -8.85
N ASN A 167 -17.38 15.37 -8.49
CA ASN A 167 -16.50 16.01 -9.46
C ASN A 167 -15.67 14.98 -10.25
N ALA A 168 -15.18 13.93 -9.60
CA ALA A 168 -14.43 12.87 -10.27
C ALA A 168 -15.28 12.11 -11.30
N VAL A 169 -16.55 11.85 -10.99
CA VAL A 169 -17.50 11.27 -11.95
C VAL A 169 -17.73 12.19 -13.14
N GLN A 170 -17.95 13.49 -12.90
CA GLN A 170 -18.14 14.47 -13.97
C GLN A 170 -16.92 14.59 -14.89
N GLN A 171 -15.71 14.37 -14.35
CA GLN A 171 -14.45 14.40 -15.10
C GLN A 171 -14.11 13.04 -15.75
N GLY A 172 -14.91 12.00 -15.54
CA GLY A 172 -14.65 10.66 -16.07
C GLY A 172 -13.50 9.91 -15.38
N LEU A 173 -13.10 10.36 -14.18
CA LEU A 173 -12.04 9.73 -13.38
C LEU A 173 -12.57 8.59 -12.49
N LEU A 174 -13.88 8.55 -12.29
CA LEU A 174 -14.59 7.56 -11.47
C LEU A 174 -15.90 7.20 -12.16
N SER A 175 -16.27 5.92 -12.16
CA SER A 175 -17.55 5.48 -12.69
C SER A 175 -18.71 5.79 -11.74
N VAL A 176 -19.94 5.81 -12.26
CA VAL A 176 -21.15 5.92 -11.44
C VAL A 176 -21.26 4.72 -10.48
N THR A 177 -20.77 3.54 -10.86
CA THR A 177 -20.76 2.35 -10.00
C THR A 177 -19.84 2.55 -8.80
N GLY A 178 -18.64 3.07 -9.01
CA GLY A 178 -17.70 3.39 -7.93
C GLY A 178 -18.24 4.48 -7.00
N GLN A 179 -18.89 5.51 -7.55
CA GLN A 179 -19.60 6.51 -6.75
C GLN A 179 -20.69 5.88 -5.86
N LEU A 180 -21.53 5.01 -6.41
CA LEU A 180 -22.59 4.35 -5.63
C LEU A 180 -22.01 3.47 -4.52
N ALA A 181 -20.92 2.75 -4.80
CA ALA A 181 -20.24 1.94 -3.80
C ALA A 181 -19.63 2.79 -2.67
N ALA A 182 -19.04 3.93 -3.03
CA ALA A 182 -18.51 4.88 -2.06
C ALA A 182 -19.63 5.50 -1.20
N GLU A 183 -20.74 5.92 -1.82
CA GLU A 183 -21.88 6.49 -1.10
C GLU A 183 -22.53 5.48 -0.15
N GLN A 184 -22.61 4.21 -0.54
CA GLN A 184 -23.07 3.15 0.36
C GLN A 184 -22.21 3.11 1.63
N LYS A 185 -20.88 3.15 1.48
CA LYS A 185 -19.97 3.15 2.63
C LYS A 185 -20.03 4.40 3.48
N LEU A 186 -20.11 5.58 2.86
CA LEU A 186 -20.28 6.83 3.59
C LEU A 186 -21.59 6.88 4.38
N SER A 187 -22.66 6.27 3.86
CA SER A 187 -23.96 6.19 4.55
C SER A 187 -23.97 5.27 5.77
N GLU A 188 -22.94 4.44 5.94
CA GLU A 188 -22.77 3.58 7.12
C GLU A 188 -22.11 4.33 8.30
N ILE A 189 -21.58 5.54 8.10
CA ILE A 189 -20.96 6.38 9.15
C ILE A 189 -22.07 7.00 10.00
N ALA A 190 -22.08 6.69 11.29
CA ALA A 190 -23.05 7.28 12.21
C ALA A 190 -22.79 8.79 12.38
N GLY A 191 -23.86 9.58 12.42
CA GLY A 191 -23.76 11.04 12.53
C GLY A 191 -23.31 11.75 11.25
N PHE A 192 -23.06 11.06 10.13
CA PHE A 192 -22.76 11.70 8.83
C PHE A 192 -23.97 11.65 7.89
N SER A 193 -24.63 12.79 7.72
CA SER A 193 -25.83 12.91 6.89
C SER A 193 -25.49 13.03 5.40
N LYS A 194 -26.52 12.86 4.54
CA LYS A 194 -26.39 13.03 3.07
C LYS A 194 -26.11 14.46 2.61
N ASP A 195 -26.46 15.46 3.41
CA ASP A 195 -26.17 16.87 3.12
C ASP A 195 -24.77 17.32 3.59
N ASN A 196 -23.91 16.35 3.94
CA ASN A 196 -22.55 16.54 4.44
C ASN A 196 -22.46 17.22 5.81
N THR A 197 -23.54 17.22 6.59
CA THR A 197 -23.51 17.70 7.97
C THR A 197 -23.07 16.58 8.92
N ILE A 198 -22.36 16.98 9.98
CA ILE A 198 -21.85 16.07 11.02
C ILE A 198 -22.60 16.34 12.31
N ASP A 199 -23.39 15.37 12.78
CA ASP A 199 -23.94 15.36 14.12
C ASP A 199 -22.88 14.85 15.10
N SER A 200 -22.15 15.79 15.72
CA SER A 200 -21.08 15.47 16.66
C SER A 200 -21.53 14.63 17.86
N SER A 201 -22.83 14.54 18.16
CA SER A 201 -23.35 13.73 19.28
C SER A 201 -23.47 12.23 18.94
N GLN A 202 -23.48 11.90 17.65
CA GLN A 202 -23.61 10.54 17.11
C GLN A 202 -22.45 10.17 16.18
N PHE A 203 -21.47 11.06 16.04
CA PHE A 203 -20.41 10.91 15.06
C PHE A 203 -19.48 9.77 15.43
N ASP A 204 -19.49 8.74 14.59
CA ASP A 204 -18.65 7.56 14.74
C ASP A 204 -18.12 7.15 13.36
N VAL A 205 -16.80 7.29 13.20
CA VAL A 205 -16.06 6.93 12.00
C VAL A 205 -15.41 5.56 12.11
N ASP A 206 -15.68 4.76 13.16
CA ASP A 206 -15.00 3.49 13.45
C ASP A 206 -14.89 2.61 12.20
N LEU A 207 -15.93 2.57 11.36
CA LEU A 207 -15.92 1.82 10.11
C LEU A 207 -14.84 2.26 9.11
N LEU A 208 -14.55 3.56 8.99
CA LEU A 208 -13.54 4.13 8.07
C LEU A 208 -12.36 4.77 8.83
N SER A 209 -12.21 4.44 10.11
CA SER A 209 -11.13 4.94 10.96
C SER A 209 -9.80 4.24 10.69
N ALA A 210 -9.85 3.02 10.12
CA ALA A 210 -8.69 2.19 9.88
C ALA A 210 -8.81 1.42 8.55
N PRO A 211 -7.67 1.10 7.91
CA PRO A 211 -7.66 0.23 6.75
C PRO A 211 -8.07 -1.21 7.11
N LEU A 212 -8.71 -1.89 6.16
CA LEU A 212 -8.84 -3.34 6.19
C LEU A 212 -7.49 -3.96 5.82
N LEU A 213 -6.95 -4.76 6.74
CA LEU A 213 -5.70 -5.46 6.54
C LEU A 213 -5.85 -6.55 5.47
N ALA A 214 -4.78 -6.73 4.68
CA ALA A 214 -4.67 -7.78 3.68
C ALA A 214 -3.80 -8.92 4.21
N TYR A 215 -4.20 -10.16 3.92
CA TYR A 215 -3.38 -11.35 4.15
C TYR A 215 -2.10 -11.30 3.31
N ILE A 216 -0.99 -11.79 3.87
CA ILE A 216 0.28 -11.92 3.16
C ILE A 216 0.51 -13.43 2.95
N PRO A 217 0.32 -13.96 1.72
CA PRO A 217 0.56 -15.36 1.41
C PRO A 217 2.05 -15.72 1.40
N ASN A 218 2.35 -17.01 1.55
CA ASN A 218 3.66 -17.57 1.22
C ASN A 218 3.87 -17.60 -0.32
N LEU A 219 5.12 -17.77 -0.78
CA LEU A 219 5.44 -17.76 -2.22
C LEU A 219 4.72 -18.88 -3.00
N ASP A 220 4.61 -20.05 -2.40
CA ASP A 220 3.95 -21.23 -2.96
C ASP A 220 2.42 -21.08 -3.02
N GLU A 221 1.83 -20.21 -2.19
CA GLU A 221 0.40 -19.90 -2.22
C GLU A 221 0.02 -18.89 -3.32
N MET A 222 0.99 -18.14 -3.87
CA MET A 222 0.78 -17.20 -4.99
C MET A 222 1.10 -17.79 -6.37
N SER A 223 1.66 -18.98 -6.43
CA SER A 223 1.98 -19.66 -7.69
C SER A 223 0.75 -20.40 -8.21
N PRO A 224 0.38 -20.26 -9.51
CA PRO A 224 -0.74 -20.99 -10.11
C PRO A 224 -0.53 -22.51 -10.14
#